data_AF-A0A3N5NQ96-F1
#
_entry.id   AF-A0A3N5NQ96-F1
#
_cell.length_a   1.000
_cell.length_b   1.000
_cell.length_c   1.000
_cell.angle_alpha   90.00
_cell.angle_beta   90.00
_cell.angle_gamma   90.00
#
_symmetry.space_group_name_H-M   'P 1'
#
loop_
_entity.id
_entity.type
_entity.pdbx_description
1 polymer ?
#
loop_
_entity_poly.entity_id
_entity_poly.type
_entity_poly.pdbx_seq_one_letter_code
_entity_poly.pdbx_strand_id
1 'polypeptide(L)'
;MDLEAHERELLDKLRASNIRIPPRPQILQDIQRMLDDENSTERMIGQLISRDVGLTAEVFKLANSAFYRRGAKLDSVEKAVRMLGRRTMGEISRNALLRQQLGGGSARMEGFWERCTDLGTLCSVLCERLERPGKLSADQAYLIGLFHDCGVPVLMQHIKGYGVDQL
;
A
#
# COMPACT_ATOMS: atom_id res chain seq x y z
N MET A 1 -7.72 29.54 -18.57
CA MET A 1 -7.82 30.24 -17.28
C MET A 1 -8.62 29.45 -16.24
N ASP A 2 -8.95 28.17 -16.46
CA ASP A 2 -9.81 27.38 -15.56
C ASP A 2 -9.16 26.08 -15.02
N LEU A 3 -7.90 25.82 -15.37
CA LEU A 3 -7.16 24.63 -14.90
C LEU A 3 -6.80 24.74 -13.41
N GLU A 4 -6.33 25.92 -12.98
CA GLU A 4 -5.89 26.14 -11.60
C GLU A 4 -7.04 26.13 -10.59
N ALA A 5 -8.24 26.56 -10.99
CA ALA A 5 -9.43 26.53 -10.13
C ALA A 5 -9.90 25.09 -9.90
N HIS A 6 -9.94 24.28 -10.95
CA HIS A 6 -10.29 22.86 -10.87
C HIS A 6 -9.26 22.06 -10.07
N GLU A 7 -7.96 22.33 -10.24
CA GLU A 7 -6.89 21.71 -9.47
C GLU A 7 -6.99 22.03 -7.97
N ARG A 8 -7.24 23.30 -7.61
CA ARG A 8 -7.47 23.69 -6.21
C ARG A 8 -8.66 22.98 -5.60
N GLU A 9 -9.78 22.91 -6.31
CA GLU A 9 -10.97 22.21 -5.83
C GLU A 9 -10.71 20.72 -5.60
N LEU A 10 -9.97 20.06 -6.51
CA LEU A 10 -9.56 18.67 -6.34
C LEU A 10 -8.65 18.50 -5.11
N LEU A 11 -7.64 19.36 -4.95
CA LEU A 11 -6.72 19.30 -3.81
C LEU A 11 -7.45 19.48 -2.48
N ASP A 12 -8.42 20.40 -2.40
CA ASP A 12 -9.21 20.60 -1.19
C ASP A 12 -10.12 19.41 -0.90
N LYS A 13 -10.74 18.81 -1.93
CA LYS A 13 -11.47 17.53 -1.79
C LYS A 13 -10.56 16.42 -1.28
N LEU A 14 -9.35 16.27 -1.84
CA LEU A 14 -8.40 15.24 -1.44
C LEU A 14 -7.92 15.43 0.00
N ARG A 15 -7.67 16.67 0.44
CA ARG A 15 -7.30 17.01 1.82
C ARG A 15 -8.42 16.71 2.83
N ALA A 16 -9.67 16.96 2.44
CA ALA A 16 -10.83 16.64 3.27
C ALA A 16 -11.17 15.13 3.28
N SER A 17 -10.75 14.41 2.24
CA SER A 17 -10.98 12.98 2.10
C SER A 17 -9.93 12.13 2.83
N ASN A 18 -10.35 10.96 3.30
CA ASN A 18 -9.40 9.96 3.77
C ASN A 18 -8.85 9.18 2.57
N ILE A 19 -7.70 9.61 2.05
CA ILE A 19 -7.04 8.95 0.91
C ILE A 19 -6.76 7.50 1.25
N ARG A 20 -7.26 6.59 0.40
CA ARG A 20 -7.09 5.15 0.55
C ARG A 20 -6.85 4.50 -0.80
N ILE A 21 -5.91 3.58 -0.81
CA ILE A 21 -5.60 2.75 -1.96
C ILE A 21 -6.34 1.42 -1.75
N PRO A 22 -7.16 0.97 -2.71
CA PRO A 22 -7.87 -0.30 -2.58
C PRO A 22 -6.85 -1.45 -2.63
N PRO A 23 -6.85 -2.34 -1.62
CA PRO A 23 -5.98 -3.51 -1.64
C PRO A 23 -6.50 -4.56 -2.63
N ARG A 24 -5.59 -5.42 -3.11
CA ARG A 24 -5.87 -6.53 -4.01
C ARG A 24 -6.75 -7.57 -3.29
N PRO A 25 -7.95 -7.88 -3.83
CA PRO A 25 -8.90 -8.80 -3.20
C PRO A 25 -8.30 -10.18 -2.92
N GLN A 26 -7.47 -10.70 -3.83
CA GLN A 26 -6.83 -12.00 -3.68
C GLN A 26 -5.90 -12.03 -2.46
N ILE A 27 -5.10 -10.98 -2.27
CA ILE A 27 -4.17 -10.88 -1.15
C ILE A 27 -4.91 -10.83 0.19
N LEU A 28 -6.07 -10.16 0.24
CA LEU A 28 -6.92 -10.17 1.45
C LEU A 28 -7.38 -11.58 1.82
N GLN A 29 -7.82 -12.37 0.83
CA GLN A 29 -8.26 -13.75 1.04
C GLN A 29 -7.09 -14.66 1.47
N ASP A 30 -5.93 -14.47 0.86
CA ASP A 30 -4.70 -15.20 1.22
C ASP A 30 -4.30 -14.88 2.68
N ILE A 31 -4.40 -13.61 3.11
CA ILE A 31 -4.12 -13.22 4.49
C ILE A 31 -5.10 -13.88 5.47
N GLN A 32 -6.40 -13.94 5.17
CA GLN A 32 -7.36 -14.61 6.06
C GLN A 32 -7.00 -16.10 6.23
N ARG A 33 -6.72 -16.80 5.12
CA ARG A 33 -6.27 -18.20 5.17
C ARG A 33 -5.01 -18.38 6.02
N MET A 34 -4.05 -17.46 5.88
CA MET A 34 -2.82 -17.49 6.68
C MET A 34 -3.02 -17.13 8.15
N LEU A 35 -4.07 -16.39 8.50
CA LEU A 35 -4.38 -16.07 9.89
C LEU A 35 -5.01 -17.27 10.62
N ASP A 36 -5.75 -18.09 9.88
CA ASP A 36 -6.40 -19.31 10.39
C ASP A 36 -5.44 -20.52 10.46
N ASP A 37 -4.29 -20.47 9.76
CA ASP A 37 -3.24 -21.49 9.82
C ASP A 37 -2.28 -21.24 11.00
N GLU A 38 -2.20 -22.19 11.93
CA GLU A 38 -1.30 -22.16 13.09
C GLU A 38 0.19 -22.23 12.72
N ASN A 39 0.52 -22.74 11.52
CA ASN A 39 1.92 -22.82 11.06
C ASN A 39 2.39 -21.54 10.37
N SER A 40 1.48 -20.62 10.05
CA SER A 40 1.80 -19.36 9.41
C SER A 40 2.50 -18.42 10.39
N THR A 41 3.56 -17.75 9.93
CA THR A 41 4.33 -16.80 10.76
C THR A 41 4.01 -15.35 10.39
N GLU A 42 4.28 -14.41 11.30
CA GLU A 42 4.16 -12.96 11.04
C GLU A 42 5.03 -12.53 9.85
N ARG A 43 6.18 -13.19 9.66
CA ARG A 43 7.06 -12.95 8.52
C ARG A 43 6.37 -13.29 7.21
N MET A 44 5.70 -14.44 7.13
CA MET A 44 4.99 -14.85 5.93
C MET A 44 3.83 -13.88 5.63
N ILE A 45 3.08 -13.47 6.66
CA ILE A 45 2.02 -12.46 6.52
C ILE A 45 2.59 -11.13 6.03
N GLY A 46 3.74 -10.71 6.59
CA GLY A 46 4.43 -9.49 6.16
C GLY A 46 4.90 -9.52 4.71
N GLN A 47 5.38 -10.67 4.23
CA GLN A 47 5.76 -10.88 2.82
C GLN A 47 4.54 -10.81 1.87
N LEU A 48 3.38 -11.26 2.34
CA LEU A 48 2.15 -11.17 1.57
C LEU A 48 1.63 -9.73 1.51
N ILE A 49 1.64 -9.03 2.65
CA ILE A 49 1.30 -7.61 2.74
C ILE A 49 2.23 -6.74 1.87
N SER A 50 3.53 -7.03 1.84
CA SER A 50 4.49 -6.23 1.07
C SER A 50 4.24 -6.27 -0.43
N ARG A 51 3.49 -7.23 -0.94
CA ARG A 51 3.07 -7.35 -2.35
C ARG A 51 1.81 -6.54 -2.66
N ASP A 52 1.29 -5.78 -1.70
CA ASP A 52 0.12 -4.95 -1.87
C ASP A 52 0.38 -3.53 -1.36
N VAL A 53 0.29 -2.56 -2.28
CA VAL A 53 0.50 -1.15 -1.96
C VAL A 53 -0.56 -0.60 -1.00
N GLY A 54 -1.81 -1.07 -1.09
CA GLY A 54 -2.91 -0.62 -0.21
C GLY A 54 -2.77 -1.11 1.22
N LEU A 55 -2.50 -2.39 1.41
CA LEU A 55 -2.23 -2.97 2.73
C LEU A 55 -0.95 -2.45 3.34
N THR A 56 0.10 -2.31 2.53
CA THR A 56 1.35 -1.68 2.98
C THR A 56 1.07 -0.26 3.48
N ALA A 57 0.26 0.54 2.76
CA ALA A 57 -0.13 1.87 3.19
C ALA A 57 -0.86 1.86 4.54
N GLU A 58 -1.84 0.96 4.72
CA GLU A 58 -2.61 0.82 5.96
C GLU A 58 -1.70 0.41 7.14
N VAL A 59 -0.78 -0.53 6.91
CA VAL A 59 0.23 -0.96 7.90
C VAL A 59 1.11 0.21 8.32
N PHE A 60 1.70 0.94 7.36
CA PHE A 60 2.55 2.08 7.66
C PHE A 60 1.80 3.24 8.32
N LYS A 61 0.55 3.49 7.91
CA LYS A 61 -0.31 4.51 8.52
C LYS A 61 -0.59 4.20 9.98
N LEU A 62 -0.91 2.93 10.30
CA LEU A 62 -1.15 2.51 11.67
C LEU A 62 0.15 2.50 12.49
N ALA A 63 1.22 1.98 11.93
CA ALA A 63 2.52 1.86 12.59
C ALA A 63 3.14 3.25 12.91
N ASN A 64 2.87 4.27 12.09
CA ASN A 64 3.28 5.65 12.34
C ASN A 64 2.28 6.46 13.19
N SER A 65 1.19 5.86 13.65
CA SER A 65 0.22 6.55 14.53
C SER A 65 0.82 6.85 15.90
N ALA A 66 0.24 7.84 16.60
CA ALA A 66 0.70 8.28 17.92
C ALA A 66 0.78 7.15 18.96
N PHE A 67 -0.07 6.13 18.83
CA PHE A 67 -0.09 4.97 19.72
C PHE A 67 1.14 4.05 19.54
N TYR A 68 1.59 3.87 18.29
CA TYR A 68 2.66 2.92 17.94
C TYR A 68 4.04 3.58 17.77
N ARG A 69 4.09 4.89 17.52
CA ARG A 69 5.33 5.61 17.22
C ARG A 69 6.23 5.74 18.46
N ARG A 70 7.12 4.76 18.70
CA ARG A 70 8.10 4.72 19.81
C ARG A 70 9.50 5.22 19.44
N GLY A 71 9.60 6.15 18.49
CA GLY A 71 10.87 6.81 18.12
C GLY A 71 11.72 6.11 17.05
N ALA A 72 11.40 4.87 16.65
CA ALA A 72 12.06 4.20 15.53
C ALA A 72 11.47 4.62 14.17
N LYS A 73 12.34 4.89 13.18
CA LYS A 73 11.91 5.09 11.79
C LYS A 73 11.55 3.73 11.19
N LEU A 74 10.30 3.57 10.78
CA LEU A 74 9.86 2.39 10.05
C LEU A 74 10.25 2.55 8.58
N ASP A 75 11.06 1.63 8.10
CA ASP A 75 11.64 1.64 6.76
C ASP A 75 11.48 0.30 6.03
N SER A 76 10.78 -0.67 6.63
CA SER A 76 10.41 -1.93 5.97
C SER A 76 9.06 -2.45 6.48
N VAL A 77 8.34 -3.18 5.60
CA VAL A 77 7.04 -3.80 5.92
C VAL A 77 7.20 -4.81 7.06
N GLU A 78 8.25 -5.64 7.01
CA GLU A 78 8.48 -6.67 8.02
C GLU A 78 8.66 -6.07 9.42
N LYS A 79 9.42 -4.97 9.56
CA LYS A 79 9.57 -4.26 10.84
C LYS A 79 8.24 -3.72 11.35
N ALA A 80 7.42 -3.15 10.47
CA ALA A 80 6.10 -2.63 10.83
C ALA A 80 5.17 -3.77 11.29
N VAL A 81 5.12 -4.89 10.56
CA VAL A 81 4.30 -6.06 10.91
C VAL A 81 4.75 -6.68 12.24
N ARG A 82 6.06 -6.79 12.48
CA ARG A 82 6.59 -7.31 13.75
C ARG A 82 6.24 -6.42 14.93
N MET A 83 6.24 -5.10 14.73
CA MET A 83 5.87 -4.13 15.77
C MET A 83 4.36 -4.16 16.07
N LEU A 84 3.52 -4.30 15.04
CA LEU A 84 2.06 -4.33 15.19
C LEU A 84 1.53 -5.69 15.68
N GLY A 85 2.17 -6.78 15.23
CA GLY A 85 1.80 -8.16 15.56
C GLY A 85 0.67 -8.73 14.71
N ARG A 86 0.53 -10.06 14.76
CA ARG A 86 -0.43 -10.84 13.96
C ARG A 86 -1.88 -10.41 14.13
N ARG A 87 -2.31 -10.14 15.37
CA ARG A 87 -3.68 -9.71 15.68
C ARG A 87 -4.09 -8.48 14.87
N THR A 88 -3.24 -7.47 14.86
CA THR A 88 -3.47 -6.23 14.13
C THR A 88 -3.51 -6.45 12.62
N MET A 89 -2.71 -7.38 12.07
CA MET A 89 -2.80 -7.73 10.65
C MET A 89 -4.17 -8.31 10.29
N GLY A 90 -4.74 -9.14 11.17
CA GLY A 90 -6.11 -9.63 11.01
C GLY A 90 -7.16 -8.54 11.06
N GLU A 91 -7.01 -7.57 11.95
CA GLU A 91 -7.90 -6.41 12.02
C GLU A 91 -7.80 -5.54 10.75
N ILE A 92 -6.60 -5.27 10.24
CA ILE A 92 -6.40 -4.54 8.98
C ILE A 92 -7.07 -5.27 7.80
N SER A 93 -6.82 -6.57 7.66
CA SER A 93 -7.36 -7.37 6.56
C SER A 93 -8.90 -7.46 6.60
N ARG A 94 -9.50 -7.72 7.78
CA ARG A 94 -10.96 -7.74 7.94
C ARG A 94 -11.60 -6.38 7.64
N ASN A 95 -11.00 -5.29 8.12
CA ASN A 95 -11.47 -3.94 7.84
C ASN A 95 -11.41 -3.61 6.34
N ALA A 96 -10.37 -4.07 5.65
CA ALA A 96 -10.24 -3.91 4.20
C ALA A 96 -11.32 -4.70 3.43
N LEU A 97 -11.56 -5.97 3.79
CA LEU A 97 -12.61 -6.80 3.20
C LEU A 97 -14.00 -6.16 3.36
N LEU A 98 -14.34 -5.69 4.56
CA LEU A 98 -15.61 -5.03 4.82
C LEU A 98 -15.81 -3.82 3.89
N ARG A 99 -14.78 -2.98 3.72
CA ARG A 99 -14.85 -1.82 2.81
C ARG A 99 -15.04 -2.24 1.35
N GLN A 100 -14.39 -3.31 0.92
CA GLN A 100 -14.55 -3.83 -0.43
C GLN A 100 -16.00 -4.25 -0.69
N GLN A 101 -16.63 -4.92 0.29
CA GLN A 101 -18.04 -5.33 0.21
C GLN A 101 -19.02 -4.15 0.20
N LEU A 102 -18.68 -3.04 0.87
CA LEU A 102 -19.48 -1.81 0.90
C LEU A 102 -19.33 -0.93 -0.36
N GLY A 103 -18.78 -1.47 -1.46
CA GLY A 103 -18.69 -0.76 -2.75
C GLY A 103 -17.35 -0.08 -3.01
N GLY A 104 -16.31 -0.31 -2.18
CA GLY A 104 -14.97 0.24 -2.39
C GLY A 104 -14.11 -0.47 -3.45
N GLY A 105 -14.63 -1.52 -4.12
CA GLY A 105 -13.85 -2.45 -4.96
C GLY A 105 -14.20 -2.47 -6.45
N SER A 106 -14.58 -1.36 -7.07
CA SER A 106 -15.19 -1.35 -8.41
C SER A 106 -14.26 -1.10 -9.61
N ALA A 107 -12.95 -0.94 -9.40
CA ALA A 107 -12.01 -0.69 -10.51
C ALA A 107 -11.13 -1.92 -10.79
N ARG A 108 -11.02 -2.31 -12.07
CA ARG A 108 -10.09 -3.35 -12.56
C ARG A 108 -8.66 -2.83 -12.39
N MET A 109 -8.07 -3.07 -11.22
CA MET A 109 -6.80 -2.45 -10.80
C MET A 109 -5.60 -3.43 -10.93
N GLU A 110 -5.79 -4.56 -11.61
CA GLU A 110 -4.80 -5.64 -11.69
C GLU A 110 -3.45 -5.14 -12.24
N GLY A 111 -3.46 -4.44 -13.38
CA GLY A 111 -2.24 -3.89 -13.99
C GLY A 111 -1.54 -2.85 -13.11
N PHE A 112 -2.28 -2.12 -12.27
CA PHE A 112 -1.68 -1.21 -11.29
C PHE A 112 -0.97 -1.99 -10.17
N TRP A 113 -1.60 -3.00 -9.60
CA TRP A 113 -1.00 -3.80 -8.52
C TRP A 113 0.25 -4.56 -9.01
N GLU A 114 0.21 -5.10 -10.22
CA GLU A 114 1.37 -5.74 -10.86
C GLU A 114 2.51 -4.74 -11.04
N ARG A 115 2.22 -3.59 -11.67
CA ARG A 115 3.22 -2.53 -11.89
C ARG A 115 3.87 -2.04 -10.60
N CYS A 116 3.09 -1.80 -9.55
CA CYS A 116 3.62 -1.42 -8.24
C CYS A 116 4.61 -2.47 -7.70
N THR A 117 4.25 -3.76 -7.78
CA THR A 117 5.10 -4.86 -7.29
C THR A 117 6.36 -5.02 -8.12
N ASP A 118 6.25 -4.91 -9.45
CA ASP A 118 7.36 -4.99 -10.38
C ASP A 118 8.35 -3.84 -10.17
N LEU A 119 7.83 -2.61 -10.09
CA LEU A 119 8.66 -1.43 -9.87
C LEU A 119 9.36 -1.47 -8.51
N GLY A 120 8.65 -1.90 -7.44
CA GLY A 120 9.25 -2.14 -6.14
C GLY A 120 10.41 -3.14 -6.22
N THR A 121 10.18 -4.29 -6.85
CA THR A 121 11.22 -5.32 -7.05
C THR A 121 12.41 -4.79 -7.83
N LEU A 122 12.18 -4.10 -8.95
CA LEU A 122 13.22 -3.51 -9.78
C LEU A 122 14.06 -2.49 -9.00
N CYS A 123 13.41 -1.58 -8.27
CA CYS A 123 14.10 -0.59 -7.44
C CYS A 123 14.98 -1.27 -6.37
N SER A 124 14.46 -2.31 -5.70
CA SER A 124 15.20 -3.09 -4.71
C SER A 124 16.45 -3.72 -5.30
N VAL A 125 16.30 -4.45 -6.42
CA VAL A 125 17.41 -5.17 -7.10
C VAL A 125 18.46 -4.19 -7.62
N LEU A 126 18.04 -3.06 -8.21
CA LEU A 126 18.97 -2.02 -8.66
C LEU A 126 19.72 -1.41 -7.49
N CYS A 127 19.06 -1.16 -6.36
CA CYS A 127 19.69 -0.62 -5.16
C CYS A 127 20.74 -1.58 -4.58
N GLU A 128 20.48 -2.88 -4.60
CA GLU A 128 21.47 -3.88 -4.18
C GLU A 128 22.68 -3.90 -5.10
N ARG A 129 22.47 -3.90 -6.43
CA ARG A 129 23.54 -3.95 -7.43
C ARG A 129 24.37 -2.68 -7.53
N LEU A 130 23.78 -1.51 -7.28
CA LEU A 130 24.47 -0.24 -7.33
C LEU A 130 25.16 0.01 -5.97
N GLU A 131 26.42 -0.39 -5.83
CA GLU A 131 27.23 -0.12 -4.64
C GLU A 131 27.70 1.34 -4.60
N ARG A 132 26.85 2.23 -4.08
CA ARG A 132 27.17 3.65 -3.88
C ARG A 132 27.17 4.03 -2.39
N PRO A 133 28.12 4.86 -1.94
CA PRO A 133 28.08 5.43 -0.60
C PRO A 133 26.77 6.19 -0.37
N GLY A 134 26.17 6.02 0.81
CA GLY A 134 24.92 6.70 1.17
C GLY A 134 23.67 6.22 0.43
N LYS A 135 23.72 5.04 -0.21
CA LYS A 135 22.52 4.45 -0.84
C LYS A 135 21.44 4.11 0.18
N LEU A 136 20.20 4.10 -0.28
CA LEU A 136 19.05 3.60 0.47
C LEU A 136 19.22 2.10 0.78
N SER A 137 18.47 1.59 1.75
CA SER A 137 18.32 0.14 1.89
C SER A 137 17.48 -0.43 0.74
N ALA A 138 17.65 -1.71 0.44
CA ALA A 138 16.82 -2.44 -0.53
C ALA A 138 15.32 -2.30 -0.20
N ASP A 139 14.95 -2.43 1.07
CA ASP A 139 13.59 -2.23 1.57
C ASP A 139 13.04 -0.82 1.29
N GLN A 140 13.86 0.22 1.49
CA GLN A 140 13.46 1.61 1.20
C GLN A 140 13.27 1.81 -0.29
N ALA A 141 14.18 1.29 -1.13
CA ALA A 141 14.05 1.35 -2.58
C ALA A 141 12.81 0.58 -3.06
N TYR A 142 12.53 -0.58 -2.48
CA TYR A 142 11.31 -1.35 -2.74
C TYR A 142 10.05 -0.53 -2.45
N LEU A 143 9.99 0.11 -1.26
CA LEU A 143 8.84 0.94 -0.90
C LEU A 143 8.66 2.14 -1.82
N ILE A 144 9.75 2.79 -2.26
CA ILE A 144 9.67 3.87 -3.25
C ILE A 144 9.04 3.38 -4.55
N GLY A 145 9.49 2.23 -5.06
CA GLY A 145 8.92 1.66 -6.28
C GLY A 145 7.45 1.23 -6.10
N LEU A 146 7.13 0.59 -4.97
CA LEU A 146 5.78 0.15 -4.63
C LEU A 146 4.78 1.32 -4.58
N PHE A 147 5.18 2.45 -4.00
CA PHE A 147 4.34 3.63 -3.84
C PHE A 147 4.40 4.63 -5.00
N HIS A 148 5.26 4.42 -5.99
CA HIS A 148 5.48 5.38 -7.09
C HIS A 148 4.18 5.85 -7.75
N ASP A 149 3.29 4.91 -8.06
CA ASP A 149 2.02 5.18 -8.76
C ASP A 149 0.83 5.31 -7.80
N CYS A 150 1.03 5.44 -6.48
CA CYS A 150 -0.04 5.40 -5.49
C CYS A 150 -1.16 6.45 -5.68
N GLY A 151 -0.89 7.52 -6.44
CA GLY A 151 -1.89 8.52 -6.83
C GLY A 151 -2.88 8.06 -7.89
N VAL A 152 -2.53 7.07 -8.73
CA VAL A 152 -3.40 6.53 -9.80
C VAL A 152 -4.77 6.08 -9.27
N PRO A 153 -4.87 5.18 -8.27
CA PRO A 153 -6.17 4.76 -7.74
C PRO A 153 -6.94 5.90 -7.08
N VAL A 154 -6.24 6.90 -6.52
CA VAL A 154 -6.86 8.08 -5.91
C VAL A 154 -7.53 8.94 -6.99
N LEU A 155 -6.83 9.18 -8.10
CA LEU A 155 -7.35 9.94 -9.24
C LEU A 155 -8.49 9.19 -9.93
N MET A 156 -8.40 7.86 -10.09
CA MET A 156 -9.49 7.04 -10.63
C MET A 156 -10.78 7.14 -9.81
N GLN A 157 -10.68 7.30 -8.49
CA GLN A 157 -11.84 7.45 -7.61
C GLN A 157 -12.48 8.84 -7.67
N HIS A 158 -11.71 9.89 -7.99
CA HIS A 158 -12.17 11.28 -7.88
C HIS A 158 -12.37 11.98 -9.24
N ILE A 159 -11.76 11.48 -10.32
CA ILE A 159 -11.83 12.06 -11.66
C ILE A 159 -12.51 11.07 -12.60
N LYS A 160 -13.70 11.44 -13.10
CA LYS A 160 -14.41 10.65 -14.12
C LYS A 160 -13.59 10.57 -15.40
N GLY A 161 -13.43 9.36 -15.95
CA GLY A 161 -12.68 9.15 -17.20
C GLY A 161 -11.17 9.01 -17.04
N TYR A 162 -10.63 9.11 -15.82
CA TYR A 162 -9.21 8.85 -15.56
C TYR A 162 -8.93 7.34 -15.58
N GLY A 163 -7.95 6.91 -16.38
CA GLY A 163 -7.51 5.51 -16.46
C GLY A 163 -8.32 4.62 -17.42
N VAL A 164 -9.16 5.19 -18.29
CA VAL A 164 -9.98 4.44 -19.27
C VAL A 164 -9.14 3.85 -20.42
N ASP A 165 -7.93 4.38 -20.65
CA ASP A 165 -7.03 3.98 -21.75
C ASP A 165 -5.71 3.33 -21.30
N GLN A 166 -5.51 3.09 -19.99
CA GLN A 166 -4.21 2.66 -19.43
C GLN A 166 -4.25 1.31 -18.68
N LEU A 167 -5.32 0.53 -18.88
CA LEU A 167 -5.54 -0.80 -18.30
C LEU A 167 -5.77 -1.85 -19.38
#